data_AF-A0A536J6I3-F1
#
_entry.id   AF-A0A536J6I3-F1
#
_cell.length_a   1.000
_cell.length_b   1.000
_cell.length_c   1.000
_cell.angle_alpha   90.00
_cell.angle_beta   90.00
_cell.angle_gamma   90.00
#
_symmetry.space_group_name_H-M   'P 1'
#
loop_
_entity.id
_entity.type
_entity.pdbx_description
1 polymer ?
#
loop_
_entity_poly.entity_id
_entity_poly.type
_entity_poly.pdbx_seq_one_letter_code
_entity_poly.pdbx_strand_id
1 'polypeptide(L)'
;MVSVIRALLALASLVITLSCQAQPTPETRTTETPLSTGAPVALASPSFTADQALRAVVSSSDAQAIGVPTLFPASIGSKACELPGSLALVVPATCRTEVRANGPSYTVTFTQAWDAARFHYADDPATGQLEHSWSFTVVAGAPLAGVMAIMPLKQSGAFPPQFAK
;
A
#
# COMPACT_ATOMS: atom_id res chain seq x y z
N MET A 1 2.81 -39.51 -24.25
CA MET A 1 3.65 -40.07 -23.17
C MET A 1 4.55 -38.95 -22.66
N VAL A 2 4.22 -38.36 -21.49
CA VAL A 2 4.98 -37.25 -20.91
C VAL A 2 5.50 -37.71 -19.55
N SER A 3 6.82 -37.76 -19.42
CA SER A 3 7.57 -38.11 -18.21
C SER A 3 7.28 -37.14 -17.06
N VAL A 4 7.01 -37.69 -15.87
CA VAL A 4 6.96 -36.97 -14.61
C VAL A 4 8.11 -37.47 -13.74
N ILE A 5 9.15 -36.66 -13.57
CA ILE A 5 10.20 -36.88 -12.57
C ILE A 5 9.90 -35.93 -11.41
N ARG A 6 9.40 -36.49 -10.31
CA ARG A 6 9.28 -35.80 -9.01
C ARG A 6 10.55 -36.07 -8.22
N ALA A 7 11.35 -35.03 -7.96
CA ALA A 7 12.42 -35.06 -6.97
C ALA A 7 11.96 -34.24 -5.75
N LEU A 8 11.63 -34.93 -4.67
CA LEU A 8 11.39 -34.38 -3.34
C LEU A 8 12.74 -34.32 -2.62
N LEU A 9 13.25 -33.12 -2.34
CA LEU A 9 14.39 -32.91 -1.47
C LEU A 9 13.90 -32.27 -0.17
N ALA A 10 13.94 -33.09 0.89
CA ALA A 10 13.69 -32.70 2.27
C ALA A 10 14.86 -31.87 2.80
N LEU A 11 14.57 -30.73 3.43
CA LEU A 11 15.54 -29.95 4.18
C LEU A 11 15.19 -30.01 5.66
N ALA A 12 16.05 -30.71 6.39
CA ALA A 12 16.05 -30.83 7.84
C ALA A 12 16.39 -29.47 8.47
N SER A 13 15.54 -28.99 9.39
CA SER A 13 15.81 -27.79 10.19
C SER A 13 16.53 -28.19 11.48
N LEU A 14 17.74 -27.68 11.62
CA LEU A 14 18.62 -27.84 12.77
C LEU A 14 18.18 -26.89 13.89
N VAL A 15 17.82 -27.42 15.05
CA VAL A 15 17.48 -26.64 16.25
C VAL A 15 18.76 -26.42 17.06
N ILE A 16 19.19 -25.16 17.20
CA ILE A 16 20.32 -24.77 18.05
C ILE A 16 19.76 -24.13 19.32
N THR A 17 19.82 -24.84 20.45
CA THR A 17 19.52 -24.32 21.78
C THR A 17 20.78 -23.76 22.42
N LEU A 18 20.90 -22.43 22.51
CA LEU A 18 21.93 -21.76 23.31
C LEU A 18 21.41 -21.49 24.73
N SER A 19 21.93 -22.23 25.70
CA SER A 19 21.77 -21.97 27.13
C SER A 19 22.85 -20.98 27.57
N CYS A 20 22.49 -19.74 27.88
CA CYS A 20 23.43 -18.76 28.44
C CYS A 20 23.22 -18.71 29.97
N GLN A 21 24.20 -19.20 30.72
CA GLN A 21 24.23 -19.12 32.19
C GLN A 21 24.53 -17.69 32.62
N ALA A 22 23.67 -17.13 33.47
CA ALA A 22 23.90 -15.86 34.16
C ALA A 22 24.86 -16.07 35.33
N GLN A 23 25.92 -15.26 35.42
CA GLN A 23 26.82 -15.20 36.57
C GLN A 23 26.92 -13.74 37.07
N PRO A 24 26.88 -13.48 38.39
CA PRO A 24 26.76 -12.12 38.92
C PRO A 24 28.10 -11.47 39.34
N THR A 25 28.05 -10.13 39.44
CA THR A 25 28.93 -9.15 40.15
C THR A 25 30.31 -8.84 39.56
N PRO A 26 30.93 -7.63 39.79
CA PRO A 26 30.61 -6.57 40.77
C PRO A 26 30.50 -5.13 40.23
N GLU A 27 29.96 -4.25 41.08
CA GLU A 27 29.88 -2.78 40.91
C GLU A 27 31.20 -2.14 40.51
N THR A 28 31.20 -1.40 39.40
CA THR A 28 32.19 -0.36 39.13
C THR A 28 31.43 0.94 38.93
N ARG A 29 31.51 1.83 39.92
CA ARG A 29 31.08 3.22 39.87
C ARG A 29 31.85 3.91 38.75
N THR A 30 31.22 4.12 37.61
CA THR A 30 31.72 4.97 36.53
C THR A 30 30.86 6.20 36.44
N THR A 31 31.50 7.35 36.59
CA THR A 31 30.99 8.71 36.42
C THR A 31 30.11 8.80 35.16
N GLU A 32 28.81 8.97 35.35
CA GLU A 32 27.84 9.20 34.29
C GLU A 32 28.11 10.55 33.63
N THR A 33 28.86 10.50 32.53
CA THR A 33 28.72 11.49 31.46
C THR A 33 27.36 11.22 30.83
N PRO A 34 26.43 12.20 30.76
CA PRO A 34 25.13 11.96 30.17
C PRO A 34 25.31 11.49 28.72
N LEU A 35 24.95 10.22 28.47
CA LEU A 35 24.89 9.65 27.14
C LEU A 35 24.04 10.59 26.28
N SER A 36 24.69 11.18 25.28
CA SER A 36 24.05 11.87 24.18
C SER A 36 22.89 11.03 23.68
N THR A 37 21.67 11.46 24.01
CA THR A 37 20.43 10.93 23.47
C THR A 37 20.59 10.86 21.96
N GLY A 38 20.64 9.65 21.41
CA GLY A 38 20.74 9.45 19.97
C GLY A 38 19.61 10.23 19.31
N ALA A 39 19.97 11.28 18.56
CA ALA A 39 19.00 12.03 17.79
C ALA A 39 18.22 11.03 16.92
N PRO A 40 16.88 11.08 16.89
CA PRO A 40 16.12 10.21 16.00
C PRO A 40 16.65 10.45 14.58
N VAL A 41 17.11 9.39 13.93
CA VAL A 41 17.53 9.44 12.53
C VAL A 41 16.30 9.87 11.74
N ALA A 42 16.25 11.14 11.36
CA ALA A 42 15.15 11.67 10.57
C ALA A 42 15.12 10.88 9.26
N LEU A 43 14.01 10.19 8.99
CA LEU A 43 13.80 9.56 7.70
C LEU A 43 13.92 10.65 6.63
N ALA A 44 14.77 10.40 5.62
CA ALA A 44 14.95 11.32 4.51
C ALA A 44 13.59 11.70 3.92
N SER A 45 13.36 12.99 3.70
CA SER A 45 12.14 13.46 3.05
C SER A 45 12.18 13.18 1.54
N PRO A 46 11.03 13.03 0.87
CA PRO A 46 10.99 12.89 -0.58
C PRO A 46 11.61 14.11 -1.28
N SER A 47 12.30 13.90 -2.39
CA SER A 47 12.93 14.97 -3.18
C SER A 47 11.98 15.68 -4.17
N PHE A 48 10.70 15.29 -4.15
CA PHE A 48 9.63 15.78 -5.03
C PHE A 48 8.40 16.06 -4.17
N THR A 49 7.35 16.66 -4.75
CA THR A 49 6.13 17.03 -4.00
C THR A 49 5.06 15.94 -4.06
N ALA A 50 4.11 15.98 -3.12
CA ALA A 50 2.92 15.13 -3.13
C ALA A 50 2.12 15.27 -4.44
N ASP A 51 2.01 16.49 -4.98
CA ASP A 51 1.32 16.73 -6.25
C ASP A 51 2.08 16.15 -7.44
N GLN A 52 3.42 16.16 -7.42
CA GLN A 52 4.22 15.48 -8.44
C GLN A 52 3.99 13.97 -8.38
N ALA A 53 3.94 13.40 -7.17
CA ALA A 53 3.62 11.98 -6.96
C ALA A 53 2.24 11.62 -7.52
N LEU A 54 1.21 12.41 -7.17
CA LEU A 54 -0.16 12.19 -7.63
C LEU A 54 -0.27 12.27 -9.15
N ARG A 55 0.31 13.30 -9.77
CA ARG A 55 0.31 13.44 -11.23
C ARG A 55 1.00 12.27 -11.93
N ALA A 56 2.12 11.79 -11.38
CA ALA A 56 2.81 10.61 -11.92
C ALA A 56 1.88 9.39 -11.95
N VAL A 57 1.22 9.12 -10.82
CA VAL A 57 0.31 7.97 -10.71
C VAL A 57 -0.90 8.12 -11.62
N VAL A 58 -1.57 9.28 -11.64
CA VAL A 58 -2.74 9.52 -12.51
C VAL A 58 -2.40 9.30 -13.99
N SER A 59 -1.16 9.61 -14.41
CA SER A 59 -0.70 9.40 -15.79
C SER A 59 -0.30 7.96 -16.12
N SER A 60 -0.18 7.07 -15.12
CA SER A 60 0.27 5.69 -15.32
C SER A 60 -0.81 4.81 -15.97
N SER A 61 -0.37 3.78 -16.72
CA SER A 61 -1.27 2.80 -17.34
C SER A 61 -2.13 2.05 -16.31
N ASP A 62 -1.56 1.71 -15.17
CA ASP A 62 -2.25 0.98 -14.10
C ASP A 62 -3.38 1.81 -13.51
N ALA A 63 -3.15 3.11 -13.29
CA ALA A 63 -4.18 4.03 -12.82
C ALA A 63 -5.29 4.24 -13.87
N GLN A 64 -4.92 4.31 -15.16
CA GLN A 64 -5.91 4.38 -16.25
C GLN A 64 -6.76 3.11 -16.31
N ALA A 65 -6.17 1.93 -16.13
CA ALA A 65 -6.86 0.64 -16.19
C ALA A 65 -7.93 0.48 -15.09
N ILE A 66 -7.75 1.12 -13.93
CA ILE A 66 -8.73 1.12 -12.83
C ILE A 66 -9.66 2.35 -12.85
N GLY A 67 -9.57 3.20 -13.88
CA GLY A 67 -10.43 4.37 -14.04
C GLY A 67 -10.10 5.55 -13.10
N VAL A 68 -8.85 5.69 -12.64
CA VAL A 68 -8.46 6.81 -11.75
C VAL A 68 -8.84 8.18 -12.32
N PRO A 69 -8.51 8.53 -13.58
CA PRO A 69 -8.71 9.89 -14.08
C PRO A 69 -10.17 10.33 -14.13
N THR A 70 -11.11 9.38 -14.20
CA THR A 70 -12.55 9.66 -14.29
C THR A 70 -13.21 9.63 -12.92
N LEU A 71 -12.95 8.57 -12.14
CA LEU A 71 -13.68 8.30 -10.91
C LEU A 71 -13.21 9.14 -9.71
N PHE A 72 -11.94 9.53 -9.67
CA PHE A 72 -11.33 10.15 -8.49
C PHE A 72 -11.13 11.66 -8.65
N PRO A 73 -11.02 12.43 -7.55
CA PRO A 73 -10.60 13.81 -7.65
C PRO A 73 -9.14 13.89 -8.10
N ALA A 74 -8.84 14.89 -8.96
CA ALA A 74 -7.50 15.12 -9.50
C ALA A 74 -6.51 15.67 -8.45
N SER A 75 -7.02 16.10 -7.29
CA SER A 75 -6.27 16.55 -6.13
C SER A 75 -6.61 15.69 -4.91
N ILE A 76 -5.80 15.82 -3.85
CA ILE A 76 -6.10 15.20 -2.54
C ILE A 76 -7.48 15.67 -2.07
N GLY A 77 -8.32 14.73 -1.64
CA GLY A 77 -9.68 15.00 -1.20
C GLY A 77 -10.66 13.90 -1.60
N SER A 78 -11.95 14.18 -1.47
CA SER A 78 -13.03 13.25 -1.77
C SER A 78 -14.09 13.91 -2.64
N LYS A 79 -14.75 13.12 -3.49
CA LYS A 79 -15.95 13.54 -4.25
C LYS A 79 -16.96 12.40 -4.32
N ALA A 80 -18.23 12.74 -4.55
CA ALA A 80 -19.21 11.75 -4.97
C ALA A 80 -18.83 11.21 -6.36
N CYS A 81 -19.04 9.92 -6.58
CA CYS A 81 -18.77 9.25 -7.84
C CYS A 81 -19.78 8.13 -8.10
N GLU A 82 -19.80 7.61 -9.32
CA GLU A 82 -20.66 6.52 -9.73
C GLU A 82 -19.79 5.35 -10.20
N LEU A 83 -20.03 4.17 -9.62
CA LEU A 83 -19.32 2.94 -9.98
C LEU A 83 -20.17 2.17 -10.99
N PRO A 84 -19.70 2.00 -12.24
CA PRO A 84 -20.43 1.21 -13.22
C PRO A 84 -20.36 -0.26 -12.81
N GLY A 85 -21.48 -0.98 -12.82
CA GLY A 85 -21.57 -2.42 -12.61
C GLY A 85 -21.99 -3.17 -13.87
N SER A 86 -22.23 -4.46 -13.73
CA SER A 86 -22.83 -5.28 -14.81
C SER A 86 -24.29 -4.89 -15.06
N LEU A 87 -24.82 -5.21 -16.25
CA LEU A 87 -26.24 -5.05 -16.60
C LEU A 87 -26.81 -3.63 -16.41
N ALA A 88 -26.02 -2.60 -16.72
CA ALA A 88 -26.38 -1.18 -16.54
C ALA A 88 -26.64 -0.77 -15.07
N LEU A 89 -26.18 -1.56 -14.10
CA LEU A 89 -26.13 -1.15 -12.70
C LEU A 89 -25.18 0.05 -12.56
N VAL A 90 -25.60 1.06 -11.82
CA VAL A 90 -24.75 2.18 -11.41
C VAL A 90 -24.89 2.32 -9.90
N VAL A 91 -23.77 2.24 -9.18
CA VAL A 91 -23.74 2.29 -7.72
C VAL A 91 -23.18 3.64 -7.27
N PRO A 92 -23.98 4.46 -6.57
CA PRO A 92 -23.46 5.69 -5.96
C PRO A 92 -22.39 5.38 -4.92
N ALA A 93 -21.30 6.13 -4.96
CA ALA A 93 -20.13 5.92 -4.11
C ALA A 93 -19.46 7.25 -3.72
N THR A 94 -18.48 7.15 -2.82
CA THR A 94 -17.51 8.21 -2.53
C THR A 94 -16.14 7.76 -3.01
N CYS A 95 -15.49 8.60 -3.81
CA CYS A 95 -14.14 8.38 -4.31
C CYS A 95 -13.17 9.36 -3.65
N ARG A 96 -12.12 8.84 -3.03
CA ARG A 96 -11.12 9.60 -2.26
C ARG A 96 -9.71 9.39 -2.82
N THR A 97 -8.95 10.48 -2.88
CA THR A 97 -7.52 10.50 -3.21
C THR A 97 -6.74 10.97 -1.99
N GLU A 98 -5.79 10.16 -1.52
CA GLU A 98 -4.86 10.50 -0.44
C GLU A 98 -3.42 10.40 -0.92
N VAL A 99 -2.53 11.25 -0.37
CA VAL A 99 -1.09 11.15 -0.59
C VAL A 99 -0.39 11.26 0.76
N ARG A 100 0.47 10.29 1.09
CA ARG A 100 1.23 10.27 2.35
C ARG A 100 2.71 10.10 2.07
N ALA A 101 3.53 10.90 2.73
CA ALA A 101 4.98 10.71 2.71
C ALA A 101 5.35 9.45 3.50
N ASN A 102 6.27 8.65 2.98
CA ASN A 102 6.80 7.46 3.63
C ASN A 102 8.31 7.38 3.38
N GLY A 103 9.08 8.00 4.28
CA GLY A 103 10.52 8.24 4.09
C GLY A 103 10.78 8.98 2.78
N PRO A 104 11.67 8.48 1.89
CA PRO A 104 12.02 9.16 0.65
C PRO A 104 10.97 9.01 -0.46
N SER A 105 9.80 8.44 -0.15
CA SER A 105 8.76 8.08 -1.11
C SER A 105 7.41 8.71 -0.76
N TYR A 106 6.48 8.69 -1.71
CA TYR A 106 5.06 8.94 -1.43
C TYR A 106 4.23 7.69 -1.70
N THR A 107 3.23 7.45 -0.88
CA THR A 107 2.13 6.53 -1.18
C THR A 107 0.93 7.35 -1.64
N VAL A 108 0.48 7.10 -2.85
CA VAL A 108 -0.78 7.63 -3.39
C VAL A 108 -1.84 6.56 -3.26
N THR A 109 -2.93 6.85 -2.55
CA THR A 109 -4.02 5.91 -2.30
C THR A 109 -5.33 6.43 -2.88
N PHE A 110 -6.01 5.57 -3.62
CA PHE A 110 -7.34 5.81 -4.17
C PHE A 110 -8.31 4.87 -3.50
N THR A 111 -9.33 5.40 -2.83
CA THR A 111 -10.36 4.60 -2.14
C THR A 111 -11.74 4.87 -2.73
N GLN A 112 -12.47 3.80 -3.04
CA GLN A 112 -13.90 3.84 -3.34
C GLN A 112 -14.66 3.28 -2.15
N ALA A 113 -15.74 3.94 -1.75
CA ALA A 113 -16.63 3.49 -0.70
C ALA A 113 -18.08 3.52 -1.17
N TRP A 114 -18.82 2.42 -1.01
CA TRP A 114 -20.22 2.30 -1.40
C TRP A 114 -21.04 1.54 -0.35
N ASP A 115 -22.36 1.67 -0.47
CA ASP A 115 -23.31 0.95 0.39
C ASP A 115 -23.46 -0.50 -0.07
N ALA A 116 -23.18 -1.45 0.82
CA ALA A 116 -23.28 -2.88 0.57
C ALA A 116 -24.70 -3.32 0.15
N ALA A 117 -25.73 -2.59 0.63
CA ALA A 117 -27.11 -2.86 0.25
C ALA A 117 -27.38 -2.56 -1.24
N ARG A 118 -26.52 -1.77 -1.90
CA ARG A 118 -26.58 -1.48 -3.33
C ARG A 118 -25.83 -2.50 -4.18
N PHE A 119 -24.70 -2.98 -3.67
CA PHE A 119 -23.88 -4.00 -4.31
C PHE A 119 -22.90 -4.62 -3.31
N HIS A 120 -22.83 -5.95 -3.31
CA HIS A 120 -21.88 -6.75 -2.54
C HIS A 120 -21.65 -8.09 -3.24
N TYR A 121 -20.50 -8.72 -3.03
CA TYR A 121 -20.29 -10.12 -3.44
C TYR A 121 -20.86 -11.08 -2.39
N ALA A 122 -21.01 -12.36 -2.76
CA ALA A 122 -21.61 -13.37 -1.89
C ALA A 122 -20.92 -13.51 -0.52
N ASP A 123 -19.62 -13.27 -0.45
CA ASP A 123 -18.81 -13.37 0.78
C ASP A 123 -18.71 -12.04 1.56
N ASP A 124 -19.24 -10.95 1.00
CA ASP A 124 -19.25 -9.63 1.64
C ASP A 124 -20.48 -9.47 2.55
N PRO A 125 -20.42 -8.62 3.60
CA PRO A 125 -21.60 -8.21 4.35
C PRO A 125 -22.67 -7.61 3.44
N ALA A 126 -23.94 -8.03 3.59
CA ALA A 126 -25.05 -7.50 2.79
C ALA A 126 -25.50 -6.08 3.19
N THR A 127 -24.95 -5.52 4.29
CA THR A 127 -25.28 -4.18 4.80
C THR A 127 -24.03 -3.49 5.33
N GLY A 128 -24.07 -2.16 5.42
CA GLY A 128 -22.95 -1.34 5.86
C GLY A 128 -22.18 -0.74 4.69
N GLN A 129 -20.98 -0.22 4.98
CA GLN A 129 -20.12 0.39 3.98
C GLN A 129 -19.04 -0.61 3.55
N LEU A 130 -18.93 -0.85 2.24
CA LEU A 130 -17.82 -1.55 1.63
C LEU A 130 -16.84 -0.53 1.07
N GLU A 131 -15.56 -0.88 1.11
CA GLU A 131 -14.51 -0.05 0.52
C GLU A 131 -13.52 -0.90 -0.27
N HIS A 132 -12.98 -0.32 -1.33
CA HIS A 132 -11.82 -0.84 -2.06
C HIS A 132 -10.75 0.23 -2.18
N SER A 133 -9.50 -0.14 -2.00
CA SER A 133 -8.37 0.77 -2.11
C SER A 133 -7.29 0.26 -3.05
N TRP A 134 -6.71 1.18 -3.81
CA TRP A 134 -5.52 1.00 -4.64
C TRP A 134 -4.42 1.91 -4.14
N SER A 135 -3.23 1.38 -3.91
CA SER A 135 -2.08 2.12 -3.41
C SER A 135 -0.88 1.97 -4.33
N PHE A 136 -0.26 3.11 -4.63
CA PHE A 136 0.92 3.24 -5.48
C PHE A 136 2.05 3.87 -4.66
N THR A 137 3.20 3.22 -4.61
CA THR A 137 4.39 3.82 -4.02
C THR A 137 5.20 4.47 -5.13
N VAL A 138 5.40 5.78 -5.00
CA VAL A 138 6.19 6.60 -5.91
C VAL A 138 7.53 6.88 -5.26
N VAL A 139 8.61 6.49 -5.94
CA VAL A 139 9.97 6.80 -5.53
C VAL A 139 10.62 7.71 -6.57
N ALA A 140 11.53 8.56 -6.12
CA ALA A 140 12.38 9.30 -7.06
C ALA A 140 13.16 8.27 -7.89
N GLY A 141 13.04 8.33 -9.22
CA GLY A 141 13.86 7.53 -10.11
C GLY A 141 15.26 8.12 -10.23
N ALA A 142 16.03 7.64 -11.21
CA ALA A 142 17.39 8.09 -11.42
C ALA A 142 17.44 9.63 -11.55
N PRO A 143 18.26 10.34 -10.75
CA PRO A 143 18.25 11.80 -10.65
C PRO A 143 18.54 12.52 -11.97
N LEU A 144 19.10 11.84 -12.97
CA LEU A 144 19.47 12.41 -14.26
C LEU A 144 18.32 12.52 -15.27
N ALA A 145 17.14 11.95 -14.99
CA ALA A 145 16.03 11.94 -15.96
C ALA A 145 14.75 12.63 -15.45
N GLY A 146 14.69 13.06 -14.19
CA GLY A 146 13.45 13.61 -13.60
C GLY A 146 12.27 12.61 -13.61
N VAL A 147 12.56 11.33 -13.82
CA VAL A 147 11.57 10.25 -13.91
C VAL A 147 11.26 9.76 -12.51
N MET A 148 9.97 9.65 -12.17
CA MET A 148 9.51 8.96 -10.97
C MET A 148 9.26 7.48 -11.31
N ALA A 149 9.68 6.57 -10.43
CA ALA A 149 9.34 5.16 -10.56
C ALA A 149 8.11 4.85 -9.70
N ILE A 150 7.15 4.14 -10.30
CA ILE A 150 5.93 3.70 -9.64
C ILE A 150 6.08 2.21 -9.36
N MET A 151 6.06 1.84 -8.09
CA MET A 151 6.10 0.44 -7.68
C MET A 151 4.77 -0.27 -7.98
N PRO A 152 4.76 -1.62 -8.07
CA PRO A 152 3.56 -2.38 -8.37
C PRO A 152 2.38 -2.02 -7.49
N LEU A 153 1.22 -1.88 -8.13
CA LEU A 153 -0.06 -1.58 -7.50
C LEU A 153 -0.40 -2.57 -6.39
N LYS A 154 -0.65 -2.07 -5.18
CA LYS A 154 -1.25 -2.84 -4.08
C LYS A 154 -2.75 -2.55 -4.03
N GLN A 155 -3.56 -3.57 -3.78
CA GLN A 155 -5.00 -3.43 -3.63
C GLN A 155 -5.53 -4.16 -2.40
N SER A 156 -6.62 -3.67 -1.83
CA SER A 156 -7.24 -4.23 -0.62
C SER A 156 -8.69 -3.78 -0.49
N GLY A 157 -9.53 -4.61 0.13
CA GLY A 157 -10.95 -4.31 0.37
C GLY A 157 -11.88 -5.23 -0.41
N ALA A 158 -13.17 -4.87 -0.45
CA ALA A 158 -14.18 -5.55 -1.24
C ALA A 158 -14.01 -5.22 -2.72
N PHE A 159 -14.34 -6.12 -3.64
CA PHE A 159 -14.23 -5.80 -5.06
C PHE A 159 -15.36 -4.83 -5.48
N PRO A 160 -15.05 -3.75 -6.21
CA PRO A 160 -16.06 -2.78 -6.58
C PRO A 160 -16.89 -3.25 -7.79
N PRO A 161 -18.11 -2.69 -7.99
CA PRO A 161 -19.07 -3.16 -9.00
C PRO A 161 -18.51 -3.32 -10.42
N GLN A 162 -17.56 -2.48 -10.83
CA GLN A 162 -16.97 -2.50 -12.17
C GLN A 162 -16.11 -3.73 -12.46
N PHE A 163 -15.80 -4.54 -11.44
CA PHE A 163 -15.11 -5.82 -11.57
C PHE A 163 -16.04 -7.03 -11.48
N ALA A 164 -17.34 -6.82 -11.34
CA ALA A 164 -18.35 -7.87 -11.43
C ALA A 164 -18.50 -8.30 -12.89
N LYS A 165 -17.94 -9.47 -13.24
CA LYS A 165 -18.11 -10.11 -14.54
C LYS A 165 -19.08 -11.27 -14.44
#